data_AF-A0A4P6JP09-F1
#
_entry.id   AF-A0A4P6JP09-F1
#
_cell.length_a   1.000
_cell.length_b   1.000
_cell.length_c   1.000
_cell.angle_alpha   90.00
_cell.angle_beta   90.00
_cell.angle_gamma   90.00
#
_symmetry.space_group_name_H-M   'P 1'
#
loop_
_entity.id
_entity.type
_entity.pdbx_description
1 polymer ?
#
loop_
_entity_poly.entity_id
_entity_poly.type
_entity_poly.pdbx_seq_one_letter_code
_entity_poly.pdbx_strand_id
1 'polypeptide(L)'
;MAQTKMSRPHIAREARAWLPCSCCLAYILLVISVLLAPFFWPSLVPFSLMHYWFWSGSLPEIAFDALPLFLVGAGATLLLIFLARKRIFAYLEDHESIWLPSRLLNMLTAVHWSIRTPYVARSGIHLVKSTFWLTIRGLFTALTETVLGLWLFFYGYCIALSLLNSISFGLIQWVYLYALRPVGDILTLRLLHPYLYQSVWVIGAAVIGFPPYWPHRNYFKDLPFWFLLTRWPNMFLYLLVLRHGLFPTLLIYTLYTLLVQLLLPRLLKQPEEESEQPEVNA
;
A
#
# COMPACT_ATOMS: atom_id res chain seq x y z
N MET A 1 48.74 0.70 9.56
CA MET A 1 47.62 -0.15 9.10
C MET A 1 47.14 0.36 7.74
N ALA A 2 47.37 -0.39 6.68
CA ALA A 2 46.98 0.00 5.33
C ALA A 2 45.51 -0.36 5.08
N GLN A 3 44.66 0.65 4.82
CA GLN A 3 43.30 0.41 4.37
C GLN A 3 43.32 -0.07 2.93
N THR A 4 43.13 -1.38 2.72
CA THR A 4 42.85 -1.97 1.42
C THR A 4 41.52 -1.44 0.90
N LYS A 5 41.61 -0.54 -0.08
CA LYS A 5 40.48 0.02 -0.82
C LYS A 5 39.81 -1.12 -1.61
N MET A 6 38.84 -1.81 -1.00
CA MET A 6 38.02 -2.81 -1.69
C MET A 6 37.27 -2.12 -2.85
N SER A 7 37.73 -2.36 -4.07
CA SER A 7 37.02 -1.99 -5.28
C SER A 7 35.71 -2.78 -5.32
N ARG A 8 34.58 -2.12 -5.05
CA ARG A 8 33.26 -2.74 -5.23
C ARG A 8 33.14 -3.24 -6.68
N PRO A 9 32.70 -4.49 -6.90
CA PRO A 9 32.70 -5.10 -8.22
C PRO A 9 31.77 -4.34 -9.18
N HIS A 10 32.30 -3.95 -10.34
CA HIS A 10 31.58 -3.24 -11.40
C HIS A 10 30.31 -3.98 -11.86
N ILE A 11 30.28 -5.31 -11.72
CA ILE A 11 29.18 -6.21 -12.07
C ILE A 11 27.87 -5.84 -11.34
N ALA A 12 27.94 -5.30 -10.12
CA ALA A 12 26.75 -4.93 -9.35
C ALA A 12 26.02 -3.68 -9.89
N ARG A 13 26.66 -2.87 -10.75
CA ARG A 13 26.03 -1.68 -11.36
C ARG A 13 25.22 -2.04 -12.61
N GLU A 14 25.68 -2.98 -13.42
CA GLU A 14 24.99 -3.36 -14.65
C GLU A 14 23.68 -4.10 -14.33
N ALA A 15 23.69 -5.05 -13.39
CA ALA A 15 22.49 -5.76 -12.97
C ALA A 15 21.35 -4.84 -12.46
N ARG A 16 21.67 -3.65 -11.92
CA ARG A 16 20.66 -2.67 -11.47
C ARG A 16 20.03 -1.86 -12.60
N ALA A 17 20.69 -1.71 -13.74
CA ALA A 17 20.17 -0.94 -14.87
C ALA A 17 19.05 -1.66 -15.63
N TRP A 18 19.02 -3.00 -15.59
CA TRP A 18 18.02 -3.83 -16.28
C TRP A 18 16.70 -3.99 -15.51
N LEU A 19 16.75 -3.88 -14.18
CA LEU A 19 15.58 -4.04 -13.30
C LEU A 19 14.35 -3.17 -13.67
N PRO A 20 14.49 -1.86 -13.99
CA PRO A 20 13.34 -1.03 -14.32
C PRO A 20 12.68 -1.46 -15.65
N CYS A 21 13.44 -1.94 -16.63
CA CYS A 21 12.90 -2.39 -17.91
C CYS A 21 12.08 -3.69 -17.76
N SER A 22 12.58 -4.66 -16.98
CA SER A 22 11.86 -5.92 -16.73
C SER A 22 10.54 -5.70 -15.98
N CYS A 23 10.51 -4.77 -15.02
CA CYS A 23 9.27 -4.44 -14.30
C CYS A 23 8.23 -3.80 -15.24
N CYS A 24 8.64 -2.83 -16.07
CA CYS A 24 7.73 -2.22 -17.04
C CYS A 24 7.15 -3.24 -18.02
N LEU A 25 7.98 -4.15 -18.54
CA LEU A 25 7.52 -5.24 -19.41
C LEU A 25 6.50 -6.13 -18.69
N ALA A 26 6.77 -6.53 -17.45
CA ALA A 26 5.84 -7.36 -16.67
C ALA A 26 4.49 -6.67 -16.45
N TYR A 27 4.47 -5.36 -16.18
CA TYR A 27 3.24 -4.58 -16.07
C TYR A 27 2.48 -4.52 -17.40
N ILE A 28 3.16 -4.28 -18.52
CA ILE A 28 2.53 -4.26 -19.85
C ILE A 28 1.92 -5.63 -20.16
N LEU A 29 2.64 -6.71 -19.91
CA LEU A 29 2.15 -8.08 -20.11
C LEU A 29 0.95 -8.39 -19.21
N LEU A 30 0.95 -7.92 -17.96
CA LEU A 30 -0.18 -8.05 -17.05
C LEU A 30 -1.40 -7.29 -17.56
N VAL A 31 -1.23 -6.05 -18.02
CA VAL A 31 -2.32 -5.26 -18.63
C VAL A 31 -2.89 -5.97 -19.84
N ILE A 32 -2.05 -6.45 -20.76
CA ILE A 32 -2.49 -7.20 -21.94
C ILE A 32 -3.26 -8.46 -21.51
N SER A 33 -2.74 -9.20 -20.53
CA SER A 33 -3.39 -10.42 -20.03
C SER A 33 -4.76 -10.12 -19.42
N VAL A 34 -4.89 -9.06 -18.63
CA VAL A 34 -6.17 -8.63 -18.04
C VAL A 34 -7.16 -8.17 -19.11
N LEU A 35 -6.70 -7.45 -20.14
CA LEU A 35 -7.56 -7.00 -21.22
C LEU A 35 -8.03 -8.14 -22.14
N LEU A 36 -7.18 -9.15 -22.37
CA LEU A 36 -7.49 -10.27 -23.26
C LEU A 36 -8.24 -11.41 -22.56
N ALA A 37 -8.03 -11.62 -21.26
CA ALA A 37 -8.63 -12.74 -20.52
C ALA A 37 -10.17 -12.82 -20.63
N PRO A 38 -10.94 -11.71 -20.55
CA PRO A 38 -12.40 -11.77 -20.72
C PRO A 38 -12.84 -12.26 -22.10
N PHE A 39 -12.02 -12.05 -23.15
CA PHE A 39 -12.33 -12.49 -24.51
C PHE A 39 -12.05 -13.98 -24.72
N PHE A 40 -10.89 -14.45 -24.25
CA PHE A 40 -10.47 -15.84 -24.48
C PHE A 40 -10.99 -16.82 -23.41
N TRP A 41 -11.20 -16.33 -22.18
CA TRP A 41 -11.60 -17.14 -21.02
C TRP A 41 -12.65 -16.42 -20.16
N PRO A 42 -13.88 -16.22 -20.67
CA PRO A 42 -14.95 -15.55 -19.93
C PRO A 42 -15.33 -16.28 -18.63
N SER A 43 -15.03 -17.58 -18.51
CA SER A 43 -15.25 -18.35 -17.28
C SER A 43 -14.28 -18.01 -16.14
N LEU A 44 -13.10 -17.45 -16.42
CA LEU A 44 -12.10 -17.09 -15.40
C LEU A 44 -12.40 -15.74 -14.73
N VAL A 45 -13.11 -14.85 -15.42
CA VAL A 45 -13.45 -13.51 -14.92
C VAL A 45 -14.97 -13.34 -14.99
N PRO A 46 -15.70 -13.63 -13.90
CA PRO A 46 -17.17 -13.62 -13.91
C PRO A 46 -17.80 -12.22 -13.90
N PHE A 47 -17.02 -11.17 -14.17
CA PHE A 47 -17.45 -9.77 -14.14
C PHE A 47 -16.97 -9.04 -15.40
N SER A 48 -17.72 -8.03 -15.84
CA SER A 48 -17.23 -7.13 -16.88
C SER A 48 -16.08 -6.27 -16.33
N LEU A 49 -15.10 -5.93 -17.17
CA LEU A 49 -13.94 -5.10 -16.77
C LEU A 49 -14.33 -3.78 -16.09
N MET A 50 -15.50 -3.26 -16.46
CA MET A 50 -16.05 -1.98 -15.99
C MET A 50 -17.09 -2.11 -14.88
N HIS A 51 -17.37 -3.32 -14.40
CA HIS A 51 -18.47 -3.58 -13.46
C HIS A 51 -18.35 -2.74 -12.17
N TYR A 52 -17.14 -2.64 -11.63
CA TYR A 52 -16.86 -1.91 -10.38
C TYR A 52 -16.31 -0.50 -10.58
N TRP A 53 -16.34 0.06 -11.79
CA TRP A 53 -15.80 1.42 -12.01
C TRP A 53 -16.71 2.52 -11.51
N PHE A 54 -18.01 2.29 -11.63
CA PHE A 54 -19.02 3.31 -11.39
C PHE A 54 -19.32 3.48 -9.91
N TRP A 55 -19.78 4.69 -9.57
CA TRP A 55 -20.20 5.05 -8.22
C TRP A 55 -21.57 4.44 -7.91
N SER A 56 -21.68 3.68 -6.83
CA SER A 56 -22.95 3.17 -6.30
C SER A 56 -23.14 3.49 -4.81
N GLY A 57 -24.38 3.75 -4.43
CA GLY A 57 -24.75 4.07 -3.05
C GLY A 57 -24.65 5.56 -2.70
N SER A 58 -25.18 5.90 -1.52
CA SER A 58 -25.21 7.28 -1.01
C SER A 58 -23.95 7.64 -0.22
N LEU A 59 -23.60 8.92 -0.14
CA LEU A 59 -22.45 9.38 0.66
C LEU A 59 -22.52 8.95 2.13
N PRO A 60 -23.68 9.03 2.83
CA PRO A 60 -23.79 8.54 4.21
C PRO A 60 -23.52 7.04 4.34
N GLU A 61 -23.99 6.24 3.38
CA GLU A 61 -23.77 4.79 3.36
C GLU A 61 -22.27 4.47 3.18
N ILE A 62 -21.62 5.13 2.21
CA ILE A 62 -20.17 4.99 1.97
C ILE A 62 -19.38 5.41 3.21
N ALA A 63 -19.76 6.52 3.86
CA ALA A 63 -19.09 7.00 5.06
C ALA A 63 -19.25 6.03 6.24
N PHE A 64 -20.44 5.44 6.39
CA PHE A 64 -20.71 4.44 7.42
C PHE A 64 -19.90 3.15 7.20
N ASP A 65 -19.86 2.65 5.96
CA ASP A 65 -19.09 1.46 5.60
C ASP A 65 -17.57 1.67 5.68
N ALA A 66 -17.11 2.90 5.47
CA ALA A 66 -15.71 3.28 5.63
C ALA A 66 -15.30 3.47 7.11
N LEU A 67 -16.25 3.64 8.03
CA LEU A 67 -15.96 3.96 9.43
C LEU A 67 -15.02 2.96 10.13
N PRO A 68 -15.15 1.63 9.93
CA PRO A 68 -14.19 0.67 10.48
C PRO A 68 -12.76 0.91 9.99
N LEU A 69 -12.58 1.26 8.71
CA LEU A 69 -11.26 1.57 8.14
C LEU A 69 -10.61 2.74 8.87
N PHE A 70 -11.38 3.77 9.20
CA PHE A 70 -10.87 4.93 9.95
C PHE A 70 -10.65 4.62 11.43
N LEU A 71 -11.62 4.04 12.13
CA LEU A 71 -11.50 3.82 13.57
C LEU A 71 -10.46 2.75 13.92
N VAL A 72 -10.56 1.58 13.29
CA VAL A 72 -9.69 0.44 13.58
C VAL A 72 -8.44 0.53 12.72
N GLY A 73 -8.58 0.79 11.42
CA GLY A 73 -7.44 0.82 10.51
C GLY A 73 -6.50 1.99 10.79
N ALA A 74 -7.00 3.21 11.01
CA ALA A 74 -6.12 4.32 11.36
C ALA A 74 -5.58 4.15 12.78
N GLY A 75 -6.42 3.80 13.76
CA GLY A 75 -5.98 3.54 15.14
C GLY A 75 -4.85 2.51 15.23
N ALA A 76 -5.01 1.37 14.55
CA ALA A 76 -4.00 0.32 14.51
C ALA A 76 -2.72 0.74 13.78
N THR A 77 -2.84 1.50 12.69
CA THR A 77 -1.69 2.05 11.96
C THR A 77 -0.90 3.04 12.81
N LEU A 78 -1.59 3.93 13.52
CA LEU A 78 -0.98 4.91 14.41
C LEU A 78 -0.30 4.22 15.61
N LEU A 79 -0.94 3.21 16.20
CA LEU A 79 -0.35 2.39 17.25
C LEU A 79 0.93 1.70 16.75
N LEU A 80 0.92 1.13 15.54
CA LEU A 80 2.10 0.51 14.95
C LEU A 80 3.23 1.51 14.72
N ILE A 81 2.92 2.68 14.17
CA ILE A 81 3.90 3.77 14.01
C ILE A 81 4.52 4.12 15.36
N PHE A 82 3.69 4.24 16.41
CA PHE A 82 4.15 4.54 17.75
C PHE A 82 5.05 3.44 18.32
N LEU A 83 4.68 2.18 18.21
CA LEU A 83 5.48 1.03 18.67
C LEU A 83 6.77 0.85 17.87
N ALA A 84 6.70 1.06 16.56
CA ALA A 84 7.84 0.97 15.65
C ALA A 84 8.72 2.21 15.68
N ARG A 85 8.31 3.29 16.36
CA ARG A 85 8.95 4.60 16.33
C ARG A 85 10.46 4.53 16.53
N LYS A 86 10.93 3.86 17.59
CA LYS A 86 12.38 3.70 17.85
C LYS A 86 13.11 3.00 16.70
N ARG A 87 12.50 1.98 16.10
CA ARG A 87 13.05 1.25 14.94
C ARG A 87 13.00 2.09 13.67
N ILE A 88 11.94 2.87 13.47
CA ILE A 88 11.82 3.81 12.36
C ILE A 88 12.95 4.83 12.44
N PHE A 89 13.19 5.41 13.62
CA PHE A 89 14.31 6.33 13.83
C PHE A 89 15.66 5.67 13.58
N ALA A 90 15.93 4.50 14.17
CA ALA A 90 17.17 3.76 13.92
C ALA A 90 17.37 3.43 12.43
N TYR A 91 16.31 3.01 11.74
CA TYR A 91 16.36 2.74 10.30
C TYR A 91 16.64 4.01 9.48
N LEU A 92 16.00 5.13 9.83
CA LEU A 92 16.20 6.41 9.17
C LEU A 92 17.62 6.95 9.38
N GLU A 93 18.15 6.81 10.59
CA GLU A 93 19.52 7.20 10.96
C GLU A 93 20.57 6.34 10.22
N ASP A 94 20.39 5.02 10.21
CA ASP A 94 21.26 4.09 9.45
C ASP A 94 21.25 4.40 7.95
N HIS A 95 20.09 4.75 7.38
CA HIS A 95 19.94 5.03 5.95
C HIS A 95 20.27 6.49 5.56
N GLU A 96 20.49 7.40 6.50
CA GLU A 96 21.08 8.71 6.20
C GLU A 96 22.52 8.61 5.71
N SER A 97 23.24 7.54 6.07
CA SER A 97 24.61 7.30 5.64
C SER A 97 24.76 6.74 4.21
N ILE A 98 23.69 6.18 3.62
CA ILE A 98 23.73 5.58 2.28
C ILE A 98 23.52 6.66 1.23
N TRP A 99 24.62 7.32 0.87
CA TRP A 99 24.72 8.19 -0.31
C TRP A 99 24.35 7.41 -1.59
N LEU A 100 23.08 7.47 -1.97
CA LEU A 100 22.66 7.14 -3.33
C LEU A 100 23.17 8.27 -4.26
N PRO A 101 23.83 7.95 -5.39
CA PRO A 101 24.31 8.96 -6.32
C PRO A 101 23.17 9.89 -6.71
N SER A 102 23.39 11.20 -6.61
CA SER A 102 22.39 12.27 -6.80
C SER A 102 21.53 12.13 -8.06
N ARG A 103 22.05 11.50 -9.12
CA ARG A 103 21.32 11.22 -10.35
C ARG A 103 20.28 10.10 -10.26
N LEU A 104 20.57 9.02 -9.52
CA LEU A 104 19.61 7.94 -9.26
C LEU A 104 18.60 8.33 -8.19
N LEU A 105 19.05 9.16 -7.23
CA LEU A 105 18.21 9.81 -6.25
C LEU A 105 17.11 10.57 -7.01
N ASN A 106 17.43 11.51 -7.90
CA ASN A 106 16.41 12.27 -8.66
C ASN A 106 15.43 11.43 -9.53
N MET A 107 15.78 10.20 -9.90
CA MET A 107 14.89 9.29 -10.62
C MET A 107 13.99 8.45 -9.69
N LEU A 108 14.48 8.06 -8.50
CA LEU A 108 13.79 7.21 -7.53
C LEU A 108 13.17 8.01 -6.36
N THR A 109 13.49 9.30 -6.22
CA THR A 109 13.06 10.17 -5.10
C THR A 109 11.61 10.60 -5.14
N ALA A 110 10.89 10.37 -6.23
CA ALA A 110 9.48 10.73 -6.32
C ALA A 110 8.64 10.10 -5.19
N VAL A 111 9.06 8.94 -4.69
CA VAL A 111 8.42 8.21 -3.59
C VAL A 111 9.10 8.49 -2.23
N HIS A 112 10.43 8.61 -2.21
CA HIS A 112 11.19 8.70 -0.95
C HIS A 112 11.17 10.09 -0.29
N TRP A 113 10.85 11.16 -1.04
CA TRP A 113 10.83 12.53 -0.51
C TRP A 113 9.60 12.87 0.35
N SER A 114 8.57 12.01 0.36
CA SER A 114 7.39 12.19 1.22
C SER A 114 7.75 12.17 2.72
N ILE A 115 8.81 11.44 3.10
CA ILE A 115 9.18 11.25 4.51
C ILE A 115 10.29 12.23 4.96
N ARG A 116 11.18 12.67 4.05
CA ARG A 116 12.37 13.48 4.40
C ARG A 116 12.14 14.99 4.49
N THR A 117 11.04 15.52 3.95
CA THR A 117 10.91 16.96 3.69
C THR A 117 10.38 17.87 4.80
N PRO A 118 9.65 17.43 5.84
CA PRO A 118 9.20 18.40 6.85
C PRO A 118 10.33 18.87 7.79
N TYR A 119 11.46 18.16 7.87
CA TYR A 119 12.50 18.42 8.88
C TYR A 119 13.65 19.35 8.44
N VAL A 120 13.86 19.59 7.13
CA VAL A 120 15.12 20.22 6.65
C VAL A 120 14.95 21.64 6.08
N ALA A 121 13.73 22.10 5.80
CA ALA A 121 13.56 23.31 4.99
C ALA A 121 13.36 24.60 5.83
N ARG A 122 14.45 25.37 5.87
CA ARG A 122 14.71 26.56 6.70
C ARG A 122 14.10 27.89 6.19
N SER A 123 13.26 27.91 5.14
CA SER A 123 12.66 29.15 4.63
C SER A 123 11.18 29.01 4.22
N GLY A 124 10.31 29.81 4.85
CA GLY A 124 8.86 29.57 4.91
C GLY A 124 8.06 29.72 3.60
N ILE A 125 8.52 30.49 2.62
CA ILE A 125 7.71 30.78 1.41
C ILE A 125 8.02 29.80 0.26
N HIS A 126 9.29 29.43 0.08
CA HIS A 126 9.65 28.35 -0.86
C HIS A 126 9.22 26.97 -0.36
N LEU A 127 9.07 26.81 0.96
CA LEU A 127 8.51 25.62 1.58
C LEU A 127 7.08 25.36 1.11
N VAL A 128 6.17 26.35 1.23
CA VAL A 128 4.73 26.14 0.96
C VAL A 128 4.45 25.77 -0.49
N LYS A 129 5.10 26.44 -1.46
CA LYS A 129 4.91 26.11 -2.89
C LYS A 129 5.52 24.74 -3.22
N SER A 130 6.67 24.40 -2.65
CA SER A 130 7.30 23.09 -2.86
C SER A 130 6.52 21.96 -2.21
N THR A 131 6.07 22.13 -0.97
CA THR A 131 5.27 21.11 -0.26
C THR A 131 3.92 20.91 -0.93
N PHE A 132 3.26 21.97 -1.40
CA PHE A 132 1.98 21.83 -2.12
C PHE A 132 2.11 20.97 -3.38
N TRP A 133 3.08 21.28 -4.26
CA TRP A 133 3.30 20.49 -5.48
C TRP A 133 3.77 19.07 -5.19
N LEU A 134 4.59 18.88 -4.15
CA LEU A 134 5.00 17.54 -3.70
C LEU A 134 3.81 16.74 -3.18
N THR A 135 2.90 17.35 -2.42
CA THR A 135 1.68 16.71 -1.94
C THR A 135 0.76 16.33 -3.11
N ILE A 136 0.53 17.24 -4.07
CA ILE A 136 -0.27 16.92 -5.26
C ILE A 136 0.34 15.77 -6.04
N ARG A 137 1.65 15.82 -6.29
CA ARG A 137 2.34 14.75 -7.01
C ARG A 137 2.24 13.42 -6.26
N GLY A 138 2.46 13.45 -4.94
CA GLY A 138 2.33 12.28 -4.08
C GLY A 138 0.92 11.70 -4.10
N LEU A 139 -0.11 12.55 -4.05
CA LEU A 139 -1.51 12.14 -4.17
C LEU A 139 -1.81 11.54 -5.55
N PHE A 140 -1.31 12.14 -6.63
CA PHE A 140 -1.51 11.61 -7.99
C PHE A 140 -0.82 10.26 -8.18
N THR A 141 0.41 10.11 -7.69
CA THR A 141 1.14 8.83 -7.70
C THR A 141 0.38 7.79 -6.88
N ALA A 142 -0.04 8.13 -5.65
CA ALA A 142 -0.83 7.23 -4.81
C ALA A 142 -2.16 6.85 -5.47
N LEU A 143 -2.87 7.80 -6.08
CA LEU A 143 -4.10 7.54 -6.82
C LEU A 143 -3.85 6.56 -7.97
N THR A 144 -2.83 6.81 -8.80
CA THR A 144 -2.51 5.97 -9.96
C THR A 144 -2.10 4.56 -9.53
N GLU A 145 -1.25 4.46 -8.50
CA GLU A 145 -0.85 3.18 -7.91
C GLU A 145 -2.04 2.45 -7.28
N THR A 146 -3.00 3.17 -6.70
CA THR A 146 -4.21 2.58 -6.11
C THR A 146 -5.17 2.12 -7.18
N VAL A 147 -5.34 2.86 -8.29
CA VAL A 147 -6.13 2.44 -9.45
C VAL A 147 -5.53 1.19 -10.06
N LEU A 148 -4.22 1.21 -10.36
CA LEU A 148 -3.52 0.03 -10.89
C LEU A 148 -3.55 -1.13 -9.88
N GLY A 149 -3.37 -0.84 -8.59
CA GLY A 149 -3.49 -1.76 -7.46
C GLY A 149 -4.84 -2.47 -7.40
N LEU A 150 -5.91 -1.70 -7.22
CA LEU A 150 -7.28 -2.19 -7.05
C LEU A 150 -7.84 -2.80 -8.32
N TRP A 151 -7.51 -2.26 -9.49
CA TRP A 151 -8.06 -2.75 -10.74
C TRP A 151 -7.17 -3.83 -11.36
N LEU A 152 -5.95 -3.47 -11.79
CA LEU A 152 -5.11 -4.37 -12.57
C LEU A 152 -4.74 -5.63 -11.78
N PHE A 153 -4.32 -5.47 -10.52
CA PHE A 153 -3.96 -6.65 -9.73
C PHE A 153 -5.18 -7.46 -9.33
N PHE A 154 -6.33 -6.86 -9.01
CA PHE A 154 -7.53 -7.64 -8.69
C PHE A 154 -7.90 -8.60 -9.83
N TYR A 155 -7.99 -8.10 -11.06
CA TYR A 155 -8.23 -8.96 -12.23
C TYR A 155 -7.09 -9.95 -12.46
N GLY A 156 -5.85 -9.50 -12.33
CA GLY A 156 -4.67 -10.36 -12.43
C GLY A 156 -4.70 -11.52 -11.44
N TYR A 157 -5.14 -11.28 -10.19
CA TYR A 157 -5.27 -12.29 -9.16
C TYR A 157 -6.42 -13.25 -9.44
N CYS A 158 -7.57 -12.78 -9.93
CA CYS A 158 -8.65 -13.67 -10.37
C CYS A 158 -8.15 -14.66 -11.44
N ILE A 159 -7.42 -14.16 -12.45
CA ILE A 159 -6.85 -14.99 -13.52
C ILE A 159 -5.80 -15.95 -12.94
N ALA A 160 -4.83 -15.43 -12.19
CA ALA A 160 -3.73 -16.21 -11.63
C ALA A 160 -4.23 -17.30 -10.68
N LEU A 161 -5.21 -17.00 -9.82
CA LEU A 161 -5.81 -17.96 -8.90
C LEU A 161 -6.62 -19.03 -9.62
N SER A 162 -7.35 -18.65 -10.67
CA SER A 162 -8.08 -19.63 -11.47
C SER A 162 -7.14 -20.57 -12.21
N LEU A 163 -6.04 -20.05 -12.78
CA LEU A 163 -4.99 -20.87 -13.40
C LEU A 163 -4.31 -21.78 -12.37
N LEU A 164 -3.92 -21.24 -11.22
CA LEU A 164 -3.30 -22.00 -10.14
C LEU A 164 -4.24 -23.09 -9.62
N ASN A 165 -5.54 -22.80 -9.52
CA ASN A 165 -6.53 -23.78 -9.13
C ASN A 165 -6.63 -24.93 -10.13
N SER A 166 -6.66 -24.63 -11.42
CA SER A 166 -6.65 -25.63 -12.49
C SER A 166 -5.42 -26.52 -12.44
N ILE A 167 -4.24 -25.94 -12.21
CA ILE A 167 -2.98 -26.69 -12.06
C ILE A 167 -2.99 -27.55 -10.78
N SER A 168 -3.59 -27.04 -9.71
CA SER A 168 -3.65 -27.70 -8.40
C SER A 168 -4.81 -28.69 -8.22
N PHE A 169 -5.58 -28.97 -9.29
CA PHE A 169 -6.76 -29.83 -9.24
C PHE A 169 -7.79 -29.42 -8.17
N GLY A 170 -8.03 -28.12 -7.99
CA GLY A 170 -9.04 -27.63 -7.05
C GLY A 170 -8.55 -27.35 -5.63
N LEU A 171 -7.28 -27.64 -5.30
CA LEU A 171 -6.73 -27.44 -3.96
C LEU A 171 -6.80 -25.98 -3.50
N ILE A 172 -6.50 -25.04 -4.40
CA ILE A 172 -6.53 -23.60 -4.09
C ILE A 172 -7.96 -23.17 -3.73
N GLN A 173 -8.95 -23.55 -4.55
CA GLN A 173 -10.35 -23.27 -4.28
C GLN A 173 -10.78 -23.83 -2.93
N TRP A 174 -10.36 -25.06 -2.58
CA TRP A 174 -10.63 -25.66 -1.27
C TRP A 174 -10.06 -24.80 -0.12
N VAL A 175 -8.78 -24.40 -0.20
CA VAL A 175 -8.15 -23.54 0.82
C VAL A 175 -8.90 -22.23 0.98
N TYR A 176 -9.33 -21.62 -0.12
CA TYR A 176 -10.07 -20.37 -0.07
C TYR A 176 -11.46 -20.52 0.54
N LEU A 177 -12.19 -21.56 0.15
CA LEU A 177 -13.55 -21.82 0.63
C LEU A 177 -13.60 -22.15 2.11
N TYR A 178 -12.67 -22.98 2.59
CA TYR A 178 -12.75 -23.57 3.91
C TYR A 178 -11.84 -22.89 4.95
N ALA A 179 -10.72 -22.30 4.55
CA ALA A 179 -9.80 -21.65 5.48
C ALA A 179 -9.85 -20.13 5.39
N LEU A 180 -9.67 -19.55 4.19
CA LEU A 180 -9.51 -18.09 4.07
C LEU A 180 -10.82 -17.32 4.10
N ARG A 181 -11.90 -17.88 3.54
CA ARG A 181 -13.26 -17.30 3.59
C ARG A 181 -13.73 -17.02 5.02
N PRO A 182 -13.77 -17.99 5.96
CA PRO A 182 -14.26 -17.73 7.31
C PRO A 182 -13.36 -16.73 8.05
N VAL A 183 -12.05 -16.78 7.83
CA VAL A 183 -11.11 -15.78 8.40
C VAL A 183 -11.43 -14.38 7.89
N GLY A 184 -11.63 -14.22 6.57
CA GLY A 184 -11.99 -12.93 5.98
C GLY A 184 -13.34 -12.42 6.48
N ASP A 185 -14.33 -13.30 6.62
CA ASP A 185 -15.66 -12.95 7.11
C ASP A 185 -15.63 -12.49 8.58
N ILE A 186 -14.87 -13.19 9.43
CA ILE A 186 -14.67 -12.79 10.83
C ILE A 186 -13.92 -11.46 10.92
N LEU A 187 -12.82 -11.31 10.19
CA LEU A 187 -12.00 -10.10 10.22
C LEU A 187 -12.78 -8.86 9.77
N THR A 188 -13.74 -9.04 8.87
CA THR A 188 -14.54 -7.95 8.30
C THR A 188 -15.89 -7.80 9.00
N LEU A 189 -16.05 -8.43 10.17
CA LEU A 189 -17.27 -8.37 10.99
C LEU A 189 -18.53 -8.76 10.19
N ARG A 190 -18.39 -9.72 9.27
CA ARG A 190 -19.42 -10.22 8.34
C ARG A 190 -19.93 -9.20 7.31
N LEU A 191 -19.32 -8.02 7.19
CA LEU A 191 -19.71 -7.04 6.16
C LEU A 191 -19.43 -7.54 4.75
N LEU A 192 -18.38 -8.34 4.58
CA LEU A 192 -18.00 -8.94 3.29
C LEU A 192 -18.78 -10.24 2.98
N HIS A 193 -19.55 -10.79 3.93
CA HIS A 193 -20.29 -12.05 3.79
C HIS A 193 -21.06 -12.18 2.46
N PRO A 194 -21.92 -11.23 2.05
CA PRO A 194 -22.67 -11.39 0.80
C PRO A 194 -21.77 -11.51 -0.44
N TYR A 195 -20.58 -10.91 -0.43
CA TYR A 195 -19.65 -10.93 -1.56
C TYR A 195 -18.72 -12.16 -1.53
N LEU A 196 -18.24 -12.55 -0.35
CA LEU A 196 -17.35 -13.71 -0.19
C LEU A 196 -18.05 -15.03 -0.57
N TYR A 197 -19.38 -15.08 -0.49
CA TYR A 197 -20.15 -16.29 -0.77
C TYR A 197 -20.68 -16.36 -2.20
N GLN A 198 -20.58 -15.28 -2.99
CA GLN A 198 -20.98 -15.27 -4.40
C GLN A 198 -19.97 -15.97 -5.33
N SER A 199 -18.67 -15.76 -5.12
CA SER A 199 -17.63 -16.34 -5.96
C SER A 199 -16.34 -16.58 -5.17
N VAL A 200 -15.75 -17.77 -5.35
CA VAL A 200 -14.50 -18.14 -4.65
C VAL A 200 -13.33 -17.24 -5.04
N TRP A 201 -13.35 -16.71 -6.27
CA TRP A 201 -12.29 -15.87 -6.80
C TRP A 201 -12.30 -14.47 -6.20
N VAL A 202 -13.48 -13.96 -5.83
CA VAL A 202 -13.61 -12.65 -5.15
C VAL A 202 -12.94 -12.69 -3.79
N ILE A 203 -13.11 -13.80 -3.05
CA ILE A 203 -12.38 -14.05 -1.79
C ILE A 203 -10.89 -14.06 -2.06
N GLY A 204 -10.49 -14.76 -3.11
CA GLY A 204 -9.09 -14.95 -3.42
C GLY A 204 -8.37 -13.67 -3.76
N ALA A 205 -9.00 -12.86 -4.60
CA ALA A 205 -8.53 -11.54 -4.95
C ALA A 205 -8.62 -10.57 -3.77
N ALA A 206 -9.62 -10.63 -2.89
CA ALA A 206 -9.68 -9.78 -1.70
C ALA A 206 -8.62 -10.14 -0.63
N VAL A 207 -8.28 -11.42 -0.50
CA VAL A 207 -7.36 -11.92 0.55
C VAL A 207 -5.89 -11.88 0.12
N ILE A 208 -5.59 -12.28 -1.12
CA ILE A 208 -4.22 -12.23 -1.66
C ILE A 208 -3.97 -10.92 -2.37
N GLY A 209 -4.99 -10.40 -3.03
CA GLY A 209 -4.80 -9.37 -4.00
C GLY A 209 -4.68 -8.02 -3.35
N PHE A 210 -3.54 -7.69 -2.78
CA PHE A 210 -3.12 -6.30 -2.83
C PHE A 210 -1.62 -6.17 -2.86
N PRO A 211 -1.08 -5.24 -3.67
CA PRO A 211 0.33 -4.93 -3.60
C PRO A 211 0.70 -4.45 -2.19
N PRO A 212 1.92 -4.77 -1.75
CA PRO A 212 2.45 -4.41 -0.44
C PRO A 212 2.67 -2.91 -0.21
N TYR A 213 2.08 -2.03 -1.00
CA TYR A 213 2.35 -0.60 -1.00
C TYR A 213 1.58 0.13 0.10
N TRP A 214 1.71 -0.39 1.31
CA TRP A 214 1.72 0.48 2.47
C TRP A 214 3.06 1.23 2.38
N PRO A 215 3.09 2.58 2.27
CA PRO A 215 4.35 3.35 2.16
C PRO A 215 5.32 3.11 3.34
N HIS A 216 4.84 2.39 4.36
CA HIS A 216 5.55 2.06 5.58
C HIS A 216 5.73 0.55 5.82
N ARG A 217 5.40 -0.34 4.88
CA ARG A 217 5.46 -1.81 5.09
C ARG A 217 6.83 -2.28 5.59
N ASN A 218 7.90 -1.73 5.03
CA ASN A 218 9.25 -2.15 5.38
C ASN A 218 9.59 -1.86 6.85
N TYR A 219 8.99 -0.84 7.47
CA TYR A 219 9.19 -0.56 8.90
C TYR A 219 8.52 -1.59 9.80
N PHE A 220 7.49 -2.27 9.31
CA PHE A 220 6.67 -3.17 10.10
C PHE A 220 6.93 -4.65 9.82
N LYS A 221 7.74 -4.99 8.81
CA LYS A 221 7.94 -6.38 8.36
C LYS A 221 8.38 -7.34 9.48
N ASP A 222 9.09 -6.83 10.48
CA ASP A 222 9.61 -7.63 11.59
C ASP A 222 8.72 -7.57 12.85
N LEU A 223 7.56 -6.91 12.78
CA LEU A 223 6.60 -6.90 13.88
C LEU A 223 5.71 -8.14 13.82
N PRO A 224 5.42 -8.78 14.95
CA PRO A 224 4.40 -9.83 14.99
C PRO A 224 3.07 -9.25 14.51
N PHE A 225 2.32 -10.02 13.73
CA PHE A 225 1.02 -9.61 13.17
C PHE A 225 1.03 -8.45 12.16
N TRP A 226 2.20 -7.98 11.68
CA TRP A 226 2.27 -6.92 10.66
C TRP A 226 1.40 -7.24 9.45
N PHE A 227 1.34 -8.52 9.09
CA PHE A 227 0.54 -9.02 8.00
C PHE A 227 -0.96 -8.78 8.21
N LEU A 228 -1.49 -9.05 9.41
CA LEU A 228 -2.91 -8.80 9.71
C LEU A 228 -3.21 -7.31 9.67
N LEU A 229 -2.32 -6.50 10.24
CA LEU A 229 -2.52 -5.06 10.35
C LEU A 229 -2.39 -4.34 9.01
N THR A 230 -1.54 -4.84 8.11
CA THR A 230 -1.41 -4.30 6.75
C THR A 230 -2.47 -4.86 5.80
N ARG A 231 -3.01 -6.06 6.04
CA ARG A 231 -4.04 -6.65 5.18
C ARG A 231 -5.45 -6.25 5.53
N TRP A 232 -5.76 -6.08 6.82
CA TRP A 232 -7.11 -5.80 7.28
C TRP A 232 -7.72 -4.52 6.65
N PRO A 233 -7.01 -3.38 6.62
CA PRO A 233 -7.48 -2.16 5.95
C PRO A 233 -7.75 -2.37 4.45
N ASN A 234 -6.96 -3.22 3.79
CA ASN A 234 -7.14 -3.53 2.37
C ASN A 234 -8.39 -4.37 2.11
N MET A 235 -8.74 -5.31 2.99
CA MET A 235 -10.00 -6.06 2.87
C MET A 235 -11.21 -5.13 2.94
N PHE A 236 -11.15 -4.07 3.75
CA PHE A 236 -12.17 -3.03 3.80
C PHE A 236 -12.20 -2.17 2.54
N LEU A 237 -11.06 -1.84 1.95
CA LEU A 237 -11.06 -1.18 0.64
C LEU A 237 -11.73 -2.05 -0.43
N TYR A 238 -11.53 -3.36 -0.41
CA TYR A 238 -12.25 -4.27 -1.30
C TYR A 238 -13.75 -4.31 -1.06
N LEU A 239 -14.19 -4.31 0.21
CA LEU A 239 -15.61 -4.16 0.54
C LEU A 239 -16.18 -2.92 -0.15
N LEU A 240 -15.48 -1.78 -0.05
CA LEU A 240 -15.90 -0.54 -0.68
C LEU A 240 -15.90 -0.63 -2.21
N VAL A 241 -14.91 -1.28 -2.84
CA VAL A 241 -14.92 -1.48 -4.31
C VAL A 241 -16.11 -2.35 -4.72
N LEU A 242 -16.37 -3.44 -4.01
CA LEU A 242 -17.41 -4.39 -4.36
C LEU A 242 -18.83 -3.83 -4.15
N ARG A 243 -19.02 -2.96 -3.15
CA ARG A 243 -20.32 -2.38 -2.81
C ARG A 243 -20.59 -1.03 -3.46
N HIS A 244 -19.58 -0.16 -3.51
CA HIS A 244 -19.71 1.23 -3.93
C HIS A 244 -18.96 1.56 -5.23
N GLY A 245 -18.06 0.69 -5.65
CA GLY A 245 -17.22 0.89 -6.83
C GLY A 245 -15.89 1.58 -6.54
N LEU A 246 -15.11 1.74 -7.60
CA LEU A 246 -13.72 2.16 -7.56
C LEU A 246 -13.59 3.64 -7.16
N PHE A 247 -14.38 4.53 -7.76
CA PHE A 247 -14.30 5.97 -7.47
C PHE A 247 -14.52 6.35 -5.99
N PRO A 248 -15.61 5.91 -5.32
CA PRO A 248 -15.77 6.21 -3.90
C PRO A 248 -14.68 5.56 -3.06
N THR A 249 -14.20 4.37 -3.43
CA THR A 249 -13.07 3.73 -2.73
C THR A 249 -11.80 4.56 -2.84
N LEU A 250 -11.47 5.09 -4.03
CA LEU A 250 -10.32 5.96 -4.24
C LEU A 250 -10.42 7.23 -3.39
N LEU A 251 -11.62 7.82 -3.31
CA LEU A 251 -11.86 8.98 -2.46
C LEU A 251 -11.59 8.65 -0.99
N ILE A 252 -12.19 7.56 -0.48
CA ILE A 252 -12.00 7.11 0.91
C ILE A 252 -10.53 6.78 1.21
N TYR A 253 -9.85 6.07 0.30
CA TYR A 253 -8.43 5.76 0.43
C TYR A 253 -7.57 7.02 0.49
N THR A 254 -7.87 8.01 -0.35
CA THR A 254 -7.17 9.30 -0.36
C THR A 254 -7.35 10.03 0.96
N LEU A 255 -8.57 10.09 1.48
CA LEU A 255 -8.88 10.70 2.78
C LEU A 255 -8.18 9.96 3.93
N TYR A 256 -8.19 8.63 3.90
CA TYR A 256 -7.48 7.79 4.86
C TYR A 256 -5.98 8.06 4.86
N THR A 257 -5.37 8.12 3.67
CA THR A 257 -3.93 8.38 3.51
C THR A 257 -3.57 9.78 4.00
N LEU A 258 -4.37 10.79 3.67
CA LEU A 258 -4.19 12.15 4.16
C LEU A 258 -4.27 12.22 5.69
N LEU A 259 -5.25 11.53 6.30
CA LEU A 259 -5.37 11.47 7.77
C LEU A 259 -4.11 10.88 8.41
N VAL A 260 -3.63 9.74 7.91
CA VAL A 260 -2.41 9.10 8.43
C VAL A 260 -1.20 10.02 8.27
N GLN A 261 -1.05 10.66 7.11
CA GLN A 261 0.04 11.61 6.84
C GLN A 261 0.00 12.84 7.77
N LEU A 262 -1.18 13.37 8.08
CA LEU A 262 -1.34 14.51 8.98
C LEU A 262 -1.01 14.16 10.44
N LEU A 263 -1.29 12.92 10.86
CA LEU A 263 -1.05 12.45 12.23
C LEU A 263 0.38 11.96 12.45
N LEU A 264 1.05 11.47 11.41
CA LEU A 264 2.39 10.89 11.49
C LEU A 264 3.45 11.82 12.13
N PRO A 265 3.59 13.11 11.74
CA PRO A 265 4.58 14.01 12.35
C PRO A 265 4.36 14.20 13.86
N ARG A 266 3.10 14.25 14.29
CA ARG A 266 2.76 14.43 15.71
C ARG A 266 3.19 13.23 16.55
N LEU A 267 3.10 12.03 15.99
CA LEU A 267 3.53 10.79 16.66
C LEU A 267 5.05 10.61 16.68
N LEU A 268 5.75 11.14 15.67
CA LEU A 268 7.19 10.99 15.55
C LEU A 268 7.97 12.05 16.35
N LYS A 269 7.36 13.17 16.78
CA LYS A 269 8.02 14.27 17.51
C LYS A 269 8.84 13.78 18.71
N GLN A 270 10.19 13.85 18.61
CA GLN A 270 11.16 13.33 19.61
C GLN A 270 10.82 13.80 21.03
N PRO A 271 10.88 12.90 22.05
CA PRO A 271 10.66 13.30 23.44
C PRO A 271 11.79 14.20 23.98
N GLU A 272 12.88 14.39 23.24
CA GLU A 272 14.02 15.21 23.65
C GLU A 272 13.69 16.69 23.79
N GLU A 273 12.66 17.20 23.09
CA GLU A 273 12.13 18.55 23.32
C GLU A 273 11.40 18.70 24.67
N GLU A 274 10.99 17.60 25.32
CA GLU A 274 10.36 17.66 26.66
C GLU A 274 11.39 17.65 27.79
N SER A 275 12.60 17.14 27.56
CA SER A 275 13.69 17.14 28.55
C SER A 275 14.50 18.44 28.63
N GLU A 276 14.37 19.33 27.65
CA GLU A 276 15.00 20.67 27.68
C GLU A 276 14.08 21.75 28.27
N GLN A 277 13.08 21.38 29.08
CA GLN A 277 12.48 22.38 29.96
C GLN A 277 13.58 22.85 30.94
N PRO A 278 13.94 24.15 30.93
CA PRO A 278 15.00 24.63 31.80
C PRO A 278 14.59 24.34 33.23
N GLU A 279 15.43 23.62 33.96
CA GLU A 279 15.39 23.62 35.42
C GLU A 279 15.36 25.09 35.83
N VAL A 280 14.18 25.55 36.25
CA VAL A 280 14.02 26.87 36.85
C VAL A 280 14.78 26.76 38.16
N ASN A 281 16.03 27.22 38.12
CA ASN A 281 16.89 27.37 39.29
C ASN A 281 16.10 28.10 40.38
N ALA A 282 15.66 27.36 41.39
CA ALA A 282 15.07 27.87 42.61
C ALA A 282 16.16 28.18 43.64
#